data_AF-A0AAU9FS48-F1
#
_entry.id   AF-A0AAU9FS48-F1
#
_cell.length_a   1.000
_cell.length_b   1.000
_cell.length_c   1.000
_cell.angle_alpha   90.00
_cell.angle_beta   90.00
_cell.angle_gamma   90.00
#
_symmetry.space_group_name_H-M   'P 1'
#
loop_
_entity.id
_entity.type
_entity.pdbx_description
1 polymer ?
#
loop_
_entity_poly.entity_id
_entity_poly.type
_entity_poly.pdbx_seq_one_letter_code
_entity_poly.pdbx_strand_id
1 'polypeptide(L)'
;MTTLGAPATAEIIPERERLSQTPRRLLHSFAAPRHSRYSASTIMTSYCKELHLKDYDIIGFDLDGTLLRYDLTNMSALIYDVLKRYLVENKGYSATLLELPMDLDFLQKGLFLDGPRGNILKLSSEAQILRATHGTRQLSDQEIVAIYGPERQWAITTSFYKDPLSTWNGAASEQMRSLLDYFDMPSALVFAQAVDVVDKQSGSQPEEYEVWRDLQAGLMHIFSRDHFSNDTSLYFKGMREDTPKYVLCTDSCVLEWLSALRKSGKKLFLLTGSNIDFANLTATQALGKDWREYFDFVVTYAKKPGFFTIQRPFLQVDVRELKELAHTELPQDAGVLKPGEIYSQGNWHQLHAALAKLLNKETAQAKALYFGDNIIQDVYTPVKHRDFDAVAIAEELLMQEKNYPYFAELDSQLWGSYFAVGCQPTLWSNFISNFAQICVPSMKELALLEPAQRIVCTNPYGFSPKLPKELEAVNPTSCWQGGTGSGQ
;
A
#
# COMPACT_ATOMS: atom_id res chain seq x y z
N MET A 1 -55.98 23.47 31.35
CA MET A 1 -56.16 24.55 32.36
C MET A 1 -54.87 25.37 32.35
N THR A 2 -54.81 26.42 31.52
CA THR A 2 -55.02 27.86 31.88
C THR A 2 -53.87 28.38 32.77
N THR A 3 -53.11 29.44 32.49
CA THR A 3 -53.22 30.60 31.56
C THR A 3 -51.94 31.44 31.69
N LEU A 4 -51.33 31.88 30.57
CA LEU A 4 -51.10 33.27 30.08
C LEU A 4 -50.34 34.28 30.98
N GLY A 5 -49.37 34.97 30.36
CA GLY A 5 -48.92 36.31 30.76
C GLY A 5 -47.57 36.76 30.15
N ALA A 6 -47.60 37.45 29.01
CA ALA A 6 -46.56 38.41 28.59
C ALA A 6 -46.98 39.84 29.03
N PRO A 7 -46.10 40.86 29.12
CA PRO A 7 -45.67 41.61 27.91
C PRO A 7 -44.30 42.36 27.93
N ALA A 8 -43.82 42.64 26.70
CA ALA A 8 -43.23 43.88 26.13
C ALA A 8 -41.95 44.60 26.66
N THR A 9 -40.93 44.62 25.78
CA THR A 9 -40.10 45.73 25.23
C THR A 9 -39.32 46.73 26.11
N ALA A 10 -38.00 46.84 25.88
CA ALA A 10 -37.30 48.05 25.38
C ALA A 10 -35.78 47.82 25.18
N GLU A 11 -35.22 48.45 24.13
CA GLU A 11 -33.84 48.40 23.64
C GLU A 11 -32.80 49.04 24.57
N ILE A 12 -31.57 48.49 24.64
CA ILE A 12 -30.31 49.24 24.76
C ILE A 12 -29.18 48.49 24.03
N ILE A 13 -28.56 49.15 23.04
CA ILE A 13 -27.30 48.76 22.39
C ILE A 13 -26.12 49.26 23.25
N PRO A 14 -25.03 48.48 23.38
CA PRO A 14 -23.71 49.12 23.29
C PRO A 14 -22.67 48.36 22.45
N GLU A 15 -22.08 49.16 21.56
CA GLU A 15 -20.65 49.36 21.29
C GLU A 15 -19.71 48.20 20.90
N ARG A 16 -19.09 48.42 19.73
CA ARG A 16 -18.05 47.63 19.06
C ARG A 16 -16.72 47.68 19.82
N GLU A 17 -16.17 46.51 20.15
CA GLU A 17 -14.73 46.31 20.27
C GLU A 17 -14.17 45.58 19.04
N ARG A 18 -13.00 46.07 18.59
CA ARG A 18 -12.30 45.68 17.36
C ARG A 18 -11.63 44.32 17.54
N LEU A 19 -11.96 43.36 16.68
CA LEU A 19 -11.15 42.18 16.45
C LEU A 19 -10.15 42.43 15.32
N SER A 20 -8.88 42.16 15.60
CA SER A 20 -7.74 42.22 14.69
C SER A 20 -7.84 41.13 13.61
N GLN A 21 -7.78 41.55 12.35
CA GLN A 21 -7.76 40.68 11.17
C GLN A 21 -6.35 40.16 10.91
N THR A 22 -6.21 38.84 10.78
CA THR A 22 -5.06 38.15 10.20
C THR A 22 -5.12 38.20 8.66
N PRO A 23 -3.98 38.28 7.94
CA PRO A 23 -3.97 38.58 6.52
C PRO A 23 -4.30 37.36 5.64
N ARG A 24 -5.40 37.46 4.87
CA ARG A 24 -5.71 36.59 3.73
C ARG A 24 -4.72 36.87 2.59
N ARG A 25 -4.07 35.83 2.07
CA ARG A 25 -3.27 35.90 0.83
C ARG A 25 -4.20 36.23 -0.36
N LEU A 26 -3.78 37.22 -1.15
CA LEU A 26 -4.42 37.67 -2.38
C LEU A 26 -4.25 36.62 -3.50
N LEU A 27 -5.37 36.24 -4.12
CA LEU A 27 -5.39 35.58 -5.42
C LEU A 27 -5.13 36.66 -6.50
N HIS A 28 -3.97 36.59 -7.16
CA HIS A 28 -3.70 37.38 -8.35
C HIS A 28 -4.51 36.84 -9.53
N SER A 29 -5.35 37.70 -10.12
CA SER A 29 -6.01 37.43 -11.41
C SER A 29 -4.98 37.47 -12.54
N PHE A 30 -4.88 36.41 -13.33
CA PHE A 30 -4.09 36.42 -14.56
C PHE A 30 -4.94 36.87 -15.75
N ALA A 31 -4.50 37.95 -16.39
CA ALA A 31 -4.99 38.42 -17.68
C ALA A 31 -4.54 37.48 -18.82
N ALA A 32 -5.32 37.46 -19.90
CA ALA A 32 -5.17 36.59 -21.07
C ALA A 32 -3.76 36.60 -21.71
N PRO A 33 -3.26 35.46 -22.23
CA PRO A 33 -1.89 35.35 -22.71
C PRO A 33 -1.71 35.93 -24.12
N ARG A 34 -0.65 36.73 -24.29
CA ARG A 34 -0.05 37.02 -25.59
C ARG A 34 0.76 35.79 -26.04
N HIS A 35 0.46 35.28 -27.23
CA HIS A 35 1.14 34.11 -27.81
C HIS A 35 2.65 34.36 -27.97
N SER A 36 3.46 33.58 -27.25
CA SER A 36 4.88 33.37 -27.56
C SER A 36 5.03 32.06 -28.32
N ARG A 37 5.62 32.11 -29.52
CA ARG A 37 5.85 30.95 -30.40
C ARG A 37 7.06 30.16 -29.90
N TYR A 38 6.86 29.29 -28.93
CA TYR A 38 7.78 28.19 -28.67
C TYR A 38 7.10 26.88 -29.04
N SER A 39 7.76 26.09 -29.89
CA SER A 39 7.30 24.79 -30.35
C SER A 39 7.08 23.85 -29.16
N ALA A 40 5.97 23.09 -29.15
CA ALA A 40 5.68 22.08 -28.14
C ALA A 40 6.81 21.03 -27.98
N SER A 41 7.64 20.84 -29.00
CA SER A 41 8.81 19.95 -28.95
C SER A 41 9.92 20.45 -28.01
N THR A 42 9.99 21.76 -27.70
CA THR A 42 11.01 22.34 -26.82
C THR A 42 10.54 22.43 -25.36
N ILE A 43 9.24 22.26 -25.10
CA ILE A 43 8.68 22.14 -23.73
C ILE A 43 8.77 20.69 -23.22
N MET A 44 8.98 19.71 -24.12
CA MET A 44 9.17 18.30 -23.77
C MET A 44 10.60 17.90 -23.39
N THR A 45 11.53 18.83 -23.23
CA THR A 45 12.81 18.55 -22.56
C THR A 45 12.66 18.64 -21.03
N SER A 46 12.55 17.45 -20.41
CA SER A 46 13.05 17.05 -19.08
C SER A 46 12.37 17.51 -17.78
N TYR A 47 11.09 17.20 -17.57
CA TYR A 47 10.60 16.93 -16.20
C TYR A 47 10.70 15.43 -15.92
N CYS A 48 11.92 14.95 -15.75
CA CYS A 48 12.13 13.63 -15.16
C CYS A 48 11.95 13.78 -13.65
N LYS A 49 11.22 12.85 -13.03
CA LYS A 49 11.18 12.83 -11.57
C LYS A 49 12.58 12.58 -11.03
N GLU A 50 12.91 13.25 -9.94
CA GLU A 50 14.19 13.13 -9.26
C GLU A 50 13.98 12.93 -7.77
N LEU A 51 14.90 12.22 -7.12
CA LEU A 51 14.95 12.11 -5.67
C LEU A 51 16.30 12.62 -5.19
N HIS A 52 16.27 13.56 -4.25
CA HIS A 52 17.47 13.98 -3.53
C HIS A 52 17.28 13.81 -2.03
N LEU A 53 17.92 12.79 -1.45
CA LEU A 53 17.76 12.49 -0.02
C LEU A 53 18.19 13.64 0.89
N LYS A 54 19.02 14.57 0.42
CA LYS A 54 19.40 15.78 1.17
C LYS A 54 18.22 16.70 1.48
N ASP A 55 17.14 16.62 0.73
CA ASP A 55 15.96 17.46 0.92
C ASP A 55 15.09 17.01 2.09
N TYR A 56 15.39 15.84 2.67
CA TYR A 56 14.61 15.21 3.74
C TYR A 56 15.43 15.09 5.03
N ASP A 57 14.79 15.42 6.14
CA ASP A 57 15.37 15.31 7.48
C ASP A 57 15.04 13.97 8.14
N ILE A 58 13.84 13.47 7.82
CA ILE A 58 13.26 12.27 8.37
C ILE A 58 13.11 11.26 7.24
N ILE A 59 13.53 10.02 7.48
CA ILE A 59 13.31 8.92 6.54
C ILE A 59 12.63 7.76 7.26
N GLY A 60 11.49 7.34 6.75
CA GLY A 60 10.76 6.19 7.26
C GLY A 60 10.80 5.02 6.30
N PHE A 61 10.65 3.82 6.85
CA PHE A 61 10.61 2.59 6.07
C PHE A 61 9.47 1.71 6.56
N ASP A 62 8.77 1.06 5.63
CA ASP A 62 8.08 -0.18 5.94
C ASP A 62 9.09 -1.33 6.11
N LEU A 63 8.63 -2.43 6.71
CA LEU A 63 9.43 -3.62 6.92
C LEU A 63 9.24 -4.63 5.77
N ASP A 64 8.07 -5.24 5.75
CA ASP A 64 7.73 -6.40 4.92
C ASP A 64 7.58 -5.98 3.45
N GLY A 65 8.31 -6.61 2.52
CA GLY A 65 8.32 -6.21 1.10
C GLY A 65 9.17 -4.97 0.79
N THR A 66 9.73 -4.31 1.82
CA THR A 66 10.50 -3.07 1.68
C THR A 66 11.95 -3.26 2.14
N LEU A 67 12.20 -3.30 3.45
CA LEU A 67 13.54 -3.52 3.99
C LEU A 67 13.90 -4.99 3.97
N LEU A 68 12.93 -5.88 4.21
CA LEU A 68 13.10 -7.31 4.04
C LEU A 68 12.25 -7.83 2.89
N ARG A 69 12.73 -8.92 2.28
CA ARG A 69 12.08 -9.61 1.17
C ARG A 69 11.80 -11.04 1.55
N TYR A 70 10.74 -11.58 0.97
CA TYR A 70 10.35 -12.97 1.18
C TYR A 70 10.82 -13.84 0.02
N ASP A 71 11.08 -15.10 0.32
CA ASP A 71 11.17 -16.12 -0.71
C ASP A 71 9.78 -16.39 -1.28
N LEU A 72 9.49 -15.81 -2.44
CA LEU A 72 8.13 -15.82 -3.01
C LEU A 72 7.66 -17.23 -3.35
N THR A 73 8.55 -18.13 -3.76
CA THR A 73 8.24 -19.54 -4.03
C THR A 73 7.72 -20.22 -2.75
N ASN A 74 8.49 -20.16 -1.67
CA ASN A 74 8.15 -20.85 -0.43
C ASN A 74 7.00 -20.18 0.32
N MET A 75 6.97 -18.84 0.36
CA MET A 75 5.92 -18.09 1.04
C MET A 75 4.57 -18.24 0.34
N SER A 76 4.54 -18.13 -1.00
CA SER A 76 3.28 -18.27 -1.75
C SER A 76 2.68 -19.66 -1.57
N ALA A 77 3.52 -20.71 -1.63
CA ALA A 77 3.09 -22.09 -1.38
C ALA A 77 2.51 -22.27 0.04
N LEU A 78 3.18 -21.73 1.06
CA LEU A 78 2.71 -21.80 2.45
C LEU A 78 1.33 -21.15 2.62
N ILE A 79 1.15 -19.93 2.11
CA ILE A 79 -0.12 -19.20 2.22
C ILE A 79 -1.22 -19.93 1.44
N TYR A 80 -0.92 -20.36 0.21
CA TYR A 80 -1.84 -21.11 -0.64
C TYR A 80 -2.37 -22.37 0.06
N ASP A 81 -1.47 -23.21 0.58
CA ASP A 81 -1.86 -24.47 1.23
C ASP A 81 -2.66 -24.25 2.51
N VAL A 82 -2.27 -23.26 3.33
CA VAL A 82 -2.95 -22.96 4.59
C VAL A 82 -4.35 -22.39 4.33
N LEU A 83 -4.53 -21.51 3.34
CA LEU A 83 -5.84 -20.96 3.00
C LEU A 83 -6.79 -22.02 2.43
N LYS A 84 -6.32 -22.88 1.52
CA LYS A 84 -7.14 -24.01 1.02
C LYS A 84 -7.58 -24.93 2.16
N ARG A 85 -6.67 -25.25 3.08
CA ARG A 85 -6.97 -26.07 4.25
C ARG A 85 -8.03 -25.41 5.12
N TYR A 86 -7.91 -24.12 5.40
CA TYR A 86 -8.90 -23.38 6.18
C TYR A 86 -10.29 -23.43 5.54
N LEU A 87 -10.40 -23.23 4.22
CA LEU A 87 -11.69 -23.31 3.53
C LEU A 87 -12.33 -24.70 3.66
N VAL A 88 -11.55 -25.77 3.54
CA VAL A 88 -12.08 -27.14 3.66
C VAL A 88 -12.44 -27.47 5.11
N GLU A 89 -11.53 -27.25 6.06
CA GLU A 89 -11.69 -27.70 7.45
C GLU A 89 -12.64 -26.81 8.27
N ASN A 90 -12.64 -25.49 8.03
CA ASN A 90 -13.40 -24.54 8.83
C ASN A 90 -14.65 -24.01 8.14
N LYS A 91 -14.70 -24.05 6.80
CA LYS A 91 -15.81 -23.49 6.00
C LYS A 91 -16.60 -24.54 5.22
N GLY A 92 -16.16 -25.80 5.23
CA GLY A 92 -16.91 -26.91 4.64
C GLY A 92 -16.82 -27.02 3.12
N TYR A 93 -15.81 -26.40 2.50
CA TYR A 93 -15.56 -26.56 1.07
C TYR A 93 -15.14 -28.00 0.75
N SER A 94 -15.39 -28.43 -0.50
CA SER A 94 -15.03 -29.77 -0.96
C SER A 94 -13.54 -30.07 -0.75
N ALA A 95 -13.23 -31.28 -0.26
CA ALA A 95 -11.85 -31.75 -0.13
C ALA A 95 -11.07 -31.76 -1.46
N THR A 96 -11.77 -31.81 -2.60
CA THR A 96 -11.17 -31.67 -3.94
C THR A 96 -10.36 -30.39 -4.11
N LEU A 97 -10.68 -29.32 -3.37
CA LEU A 97 -9.91 -28.08 -3.37
C LEU A 97 -8.45 -28.32 -2.97
N LEU A 98 -8.18 -29.23 -2.01
CA LEU A 98 -6.83 -29.53 -1.54
C LEU A 98 -5.96 -30.16 -2.64
N GLU A 99 -6.58 -30.88 -3.57
CA GLU A 99 -5.91 -31.61 -4.66
C GLU A 99 -5.51 -30.69 -5.83
N LEU A 100 -6.03 -29.46 -5.88
CA LEU A 100 -5.75 -28.53 -6.97
C LEU A 100 -4.31 -27.97 -6.89
N PRO A 101 -3.57 -27.96 -8.01
CA PRO A 101 -2.19 -27.48 -8.05
C PRO A 101 -2.12 -25.96 -7.96
N MET A 102 -1.00 -25.45 -7.45
CA MET A 102 -0.70 -24.02 -7.51
C MET A 102 -0.23 -23.66 -8.93
N ASP A 103 -1.06 -22.93 -9.67
CA ASP A 103 -0.70 -22.37 -10.97
C ASP A 103 0.00 -21.02 -10.78
N LEU A 104 1.31 -20.99 -10.99
CA LEU A 104 2.11 -19.78 -10.81
C LEU A 104 1.74 -18.68 -11.81
N ASP A 105 1.29 -19.02 -13.03
CA ASP A 105 0.88 -18.04 -14.05
C ASP A 105 -0.37 -17.24 -13.61
N PHE A 106 -1.12 -17.76 -12.64
CA PHE A 106 -2.28 -17.10 -12.06
C PHE A 106 -1.91 -16.08 -10.97
N LEU A 107 -0.73 -16.22 -10.35
CA LEU A 107 -0.32 -15.39 -9.21
C LEU A 107 0.05 -13.99 -9.69
N GLN A 108 -0.62 -12.98 -9.14
CA GLN A 108 -0.26 -11.60 -9.42
C GLN A 108 -0.75 -10.64 -8.33
N LYS A 109 0.16 -9.79 -7.85
CA LYS A 109 -0.17 -8.62 -7.05
C LYS A 109 -1.00 -7.62 -7.86
N GLY A 110 -1.95 -6.96 -7.22
CA GLY A 110 -2.73 -5.87 -7.82
C GLY A 110 -3.98 -6.30 -8.59
N LEU A 111 -4.44 -7.53 -8.40
CA LEU A 111 -5.76 -7.97 -8.87
C LEU A 111 -6.87 -7.51 -7.91
N PHE A 112 -8.11 -7.54 -8.41
CA PHE A 112 -9.31 -7.20 -7.65
C PHE A 112 -10.27 -8.39 -7.64
N LEU A 113 -10.67 -8.84 -6.46
CA LEU A 113 -11.73 -9.84 -6.31
C LEU A 113 -13.08 -9.15 -6.36
N ASP A 114 -13.97 -9.62 -7.24
CA ASP A 114 -15.40 -9.33 -7.24
C ASP A 114 -16.10 -10.51 -6.58
N GLY A 115 -16.22 -10.41 -5.25
CA GLY A 115 -16.79 -11.44 -4.39
C GLY A 115 -18.18 -11.88 -4.83
N PRO A 116 -19.14 -10.96 -5.02
CA PRO A 116 -20.50 -11.31 -5.41
C PRO A 116 -20.61 -12.15 -6.68
N ARG A 117 -19.72 -11.92 -7.67
CA ARG A 117 -19.77 -12.59 -8.98
C ARG A 117 -18.78 -13.74 -9.15
N GLY A 118 -17.94 -14.01 -8.16
CA GLY A 118 -16.90 -15.02 -8.28
C GLY A 118 -15.82 -14.67 -9.32
N ASN A 119 -15.61 -13.37 -9.59
CA ASN A 119 -14.70 -12.91 -10.65
C ASN A 119 -13.42 -12.29 -10.08
N ILE A 120 -12.35 -12.31 -10.88
CA ILE A 120 -11.08 -11.65 -10.59
C ILE A 120 -10.76 -10.70 -11.73
N LEU A 121 -10.38 -9.46 -11.41
CA LEU A 121 -10.27 -8.36 -12.35
C LEU A 121 -8.86 -7.76 -12.36
N LYS A 122 -8.37 -7.48 -13.57
CA LYS A 122 -7.18 -6.65 -13.83
C LYS A 122 -7.63 -5.33 -14.45
N LEU A 123 -7.19 -4.21 -13.87
CA LEU A 123 -7.68 -2.88 -14.23
C LEU A 123 -6.61 -2.02 -14.93
N SER A 124 -7.09 -1.18 -15.85
CA SER A 124 -6.34 -0.10 -16.48
C SER A 124 -6.12 1.08 -15.54
N SER A 125 -5.33 2.05 -16.00
CA SER A 125 -5.12 3.35 -15.34
C SER A 125 -6.41 4.12 -15.04
N GLU A 126 -7.48 3.87 -15.81
CA GLU A 126 -8.81 4.51 -15.67
C GLU A 126 -9.89 3.54 -15.14
N ALA A 127 -9.48 2.49 -14.43
CA ALA A 127 -10.36 1.50 -13.81
C ALA A 127 -11.26 0.69 -14.77
N GLN A 128 -10.99 0.73 -16.07
CA GLN A 128 -11.59 -0.21 -17.03
C GLN A 128 -11.00 -1.60 -16.84
N ILE A 129 -11.82 -2.63 -16.94
CA ILE A 129 -11.42 -4.04 -16.83
C ILE A 129 -10.71 -4.45 -18.12
N LEU A 130 -9.40 -4.71 -17.99
CA LEU A 130 -8.52 -5.15 -19.07
C LEU A 130 -8.61 -6.66 -19.30
N ARG A 131 -8.62 -7.42 -18.20
CA ARG A 131 -8.77 -8.87 -18.19
C ARG A 131 -9.62 -9.27 -16.99
N ALA A 132 -10.36 -10.35 -17.13
CA ALA A 132 -11.10 -10.94 -16.03
C ALA A 132 -11.13 -12.46 -16.14
N THR A 133 -11.26 -13.13 -14.99
CA THR A 133 -11.62 -14.55 -14.91
C THR A 133 -12.89 -14.72 -14.09
N HIS A 134 -13.61 -15.79 -14.36
CA HIS A 134 -14.62 -16.34 -13.47
C HIS A 134 -14.09 -17.68 -12.95
N GLY A 135 -13.89 -17.77 -11.65
CA GLY A 135 -13.01 -18.80 -11.10
C GLY A 135 -11.65 -18.76 -11.80
N THR A 136 -11.14 -19.90 -12.25
CA THR A 136 -9.88 -19.96 -13.02
C THR A 136 -10.05 -19.74 -14.52
N ARG A 137 -11.29 -19.68 -15.03
CA ARG A 137 -11.56 -19.53 -16.46
C ARG A 137 -11.50 -18.07 -16.90
N GLN A 138 -10.65 -17.79 -17.88
CA GLN A 138 -10.61 -16.46 -18.50
C GLN A 138 -11.95 -16.12 -19.19
N LEU A 139 -12.42 -14.90 -18.92
CA LEU A 139 -13.61 -14.33 -19.57
C LEU A 139 -13.22 -13.67 -20.89
N SER A 140 -14.05 -13.87 -21.90
CA SER A 140 -13.96 -13.14 -23.15
C SER A 140 -14.40 -11.69 -22.99
N ASP A 141 -13.97 -10.85 -23.92
CA ASP A 141 -14.40 -9.45 -24.04
C ASP A 141 -15.93 -9.28 -24.05
N GLN A 142 -16.64 -10.21 -24.69
CA GLN A 142 -18.10 -10.19 -24.75
C GLN A 142 -18.73 -10.51 -23.39
N GLU A 143 -18.18 -11.47 -22.65
CA GLU A 143 -18.62 -11.80 -21.29
C GLU A 143 -18.36 -10.64 -20.33
N ILE A 144 -17.19 -9.99 -20.41
CA ILE A 144 -16.87 -8.81 -19.58
C ILE A 144 -17.89 -7.69 -19.83
N VAL A 145 -18.21 -7.40 -21.10
CA VAL A 145 -19.21 -6.38 -21.45
C VAL A 145 -20.62 -6.79 -20.98
N ALA A 146 -20.97 -8.07 -21.06
CA ALA A 146 -22.26 -8.55 -20.59
C ALA A 146 -22.41 -8.39 -19.06
N ILE A 147 -21.33 -8.59 -18.30
CA ILE A 147 -21.34 -8.53 -16.83
C ILE A 147 -21.19 -7.10 -16.30
N TYR A 148 -20.26 -6.32 -16.87
CA TYR A 148 -19.85 -5.00 -16.37
C TYR A 148 -20.27 -3.83 -17.27
N GLY A 149 -21.07 -4.10 -18.29
CA GLY A 149 -21.54 -3.09 -19.23
C GLY A 149 -20.50 -2.69 -20.29
N PRO A 150 -20.92 -1.86 -21.27
CA PRO A 150 -20.10 -1.51 -22.44
C PRO A 150 -18.81 -0.75 -22.09
N GLU A 151 -18.79 -0.03 -20.96
CA GLU A 151 -17.61 0.70 -20.49
C GLU A 151 -16.59 -0.22 -19.79
N ARG A 152 -16.95 -1.49 -19.54
CA ARG A 152 -16.15 -2.48 -18.80
C ARG A 152 -15.73 -1.96 -17.43
N GLN A 153 -16.67 -1.37 -16.69
CA GLN A 153 -16.39 -0.76 -15.39
C GLN A 153 -17.33 -1.30 -14.33
N TRP A 154 -16.78 -1.49 -13.13
CA TRP A 154 -17.56 -1.75 -11.94
C TRP A 154 -17.56 -0.51 -11.05
N ALA A 155 -18.73 -0.13 -10.52
CA ALA A 155 -18.87 1.07 -9.70
C ALA A 155 -17.93 1.06 -8.48
N ILE A 156 -17.71 -0.11 -7.87
CA ILE A 156 -16.83 -0.25 -6.70
C ILE A 156 -15.36 -0.03 -7.06
N THR A 157 -14.86 -0.60 -8.15
CA THR A 157 -13.46 -0.35 -8.60
C THR A 157 -13.26 1.07 -9.10
N THR A 158 -14.31 1.69 -9.66
CA THR A 158 -14.31 3.10 -10.05
C THR A 158 -14.22 4.01 -8.82
N SER A 159 -14.92 3.68 -7.73
CA SER A 159 -14.78 4.40 -6.44
C SER A 159 -13.39 4.23 -5.86
N PHE A 160 -12.82 3.02 -5.87
CA PHE A 160 -11.44 2.77 -5.45
C PHE A 160 -10.45 3.61 -6.27
N TYR A 161 -10.61 3.69 -7.59
CA TYR A 161 -9.73 4.51 -8.43
C TYR A 161 -9.75 6.00 -8.05
N LYS A 162 -10.93 6.55 -7.74
CA LYS A 162 -11.10 7.95 -7.35
C LYS A 162 -10.53 8.24 -5.97
N ASP A 163 -10.80 7.33 -5.03
CA ASP A 163 -10.28 7.36 -3.67
C ASP A 163 -10.20 5.94 -3.10
N PRO A 164 -9.00 5.33 -3.06
CA PRO A 164 -8.79 3.98 -2.55
C PRO A 164 -9.31 3.77 -1.12
N LEU A 165 -9.32 4.82 -0.30
CA LEU A 165 -9.80 4.74 1.08
C LEU A 165 -11.32 4.63 1.18
N SER A 166 -12.06 5.03 0.14
CA SER A 166 -13.52 4.96 0.09
C SER A 166 -14.06 3.53 0.12
N THR A 167 -13.25 2.54 -0.31
CA THR A 167 -13.62 1.12 -0.31
C THR A 167 -12.85 0.32 0.74
N TRP A 168 -12.08 0.96 1.61
CA TRP A 168 -11.24 0.27 2.61
C TRP A 168 -12.05 -0.42 3.70
N ASN A 169 -13.25 0.10 3.98
CA ASN A 169 -14.18 -0.44 4.98
C ASN A 169 -15.62 -0.36 4.47
N GLY A 170 -16.56 -0.96 5.22
CA GLY A 170 -18.00 -0.92 4.94
C GLY A 170 -18.41 -1.84 3.79
N ALA A 171 -19.60 -1.60 3.23
CA ALA A 171 -20.23 -2.50 2.26
C ALA A 171 -19.37 -2.82 1.03
N ALA A 172 -18.52 -1.88 0.58
CA ALA A 172 -17.62 -2.12 -0.54
C ALA A 172 -16.54 -3.17 -0.20
N SER A 173 -16.00 -3.14 1.02
CA SER A 173 -14.97 -4.10 1.48
C SER A 173 -15.52 -5.52 1.69
N GLU A 174 -16.84 -5.65 1.88
CA GLU A 174 -17.52 -6.95 1.94
C GLU A 174 -17.72 -7.56 0.55
N GLN A 175 -17.71 -6.74 -0.51
CA GLN A 175 -17.90 -7.19 -1.88
C GLN A 175 -16.58 -7.31 -2.67
N MET A 176 -15.55 -6.56 -2.28
CA MET A 176 -14.33 -6.43 -3.06
C MET A 176 -13.07 -6.52 -2.21
N ARG A 177 -12.03 -7.13 -2.77
CA ARG A 177 -10.65 -7.08 -2.25
C ARG A 177 -9.70 -6.66 -3.33
N SER A 178 -8.93 -5.60 -3.07
CA SER A 178 -7.69 -5.33 -3.80
C SER A 178 -6.54 -6.14 -3.17
N LEU A 179 -5.80 -6.89 -3.98
CA LEU A 179 -4.64 -7.67 -3.52
C LEU A 179 -3.40 -6.78 -3.61
N LEU A 180 -2.98 -6.18 -2.50
CA LEU A 180 -2.04 -5.06 -2.52
C LEU A 180 -0.57 -5.42 -2.29
N ASP A 181 -0.30 -6.62 -1.80
CA ASP A 181 1.03 -7.09 -1.41
C ASP A 181 1.20 -8.61 -1.66
N TYR A 182 2.38 -9.14 -1.34
CA TYR A 182 2.72 -10.55 -1.56
C TYR A 182 2.04 -11.52 -0.57
N PHE A 183 1.46 -11.04 0.53
CA PHE A 183 0.69 -11.91 1.45
C PHE A 183 -0.69 -12.23 0.90
N ASP A 184 -1.29 -11.27 0.20
CA ASP A 184 -2.60 -11.43 -0.42
C ASP A 184 -2.54 -12.11 -1.79
N MET A 185 -1.41 -12.05 -2.49
CA MET A 185 -1.26 -12.57 -3.86
C MET A 185 -1.72 -14.03 -4.04
N PRO A 186 -1.35 -15.01 -3.18
CA PRO A 186 -1.79 -16.39 -3.33
C PRO A 186 -3.29 -16.59 -3.14
N SER A 187 -3.96 -15.66 -2.44
CA SER A 187 -5.40 -15.73 -2.20
C SER A 187 -6.23 -15.61 -3.48
N ALA A 188 -5.68 -14.98 -4.54
CA ALA A 188 -6.34 -14.89 -5.84
C ALA A 188 -6.67 -16.27 -6.42
N LEU A 189 -5.69 -17.18 -6.41
CA LEU A 189 -5.85 -18.52 -6.93
C LEU A 189 -6.75 -19.38 -6.03
N VAL A 190 -6.62 -19.25 -4.71
CA VAL A 190 -7.50 -19.96 -3.76
C VAL A 190 -8.95 -19.55 -3.96
N PHE A 191 -9.22 -18.24 -4.10
CA PHE A 191 -10.54 -17.72 -4.42
C PHE A 191 -11.07 -18.30 -5.74
N ALA A 192 -10.28 -18.22 -6.81
CA ALA A 192 -10.64 -18.70 -8.14
C ALA A 192 -10.99 -20.20 -8.16
N GLN A 193 -10.17 -21.02 -7.53
CA GLN A 193 -10.37 -22.47 -7.44
C GLN A 193 -11.56 -22.85 -6.56
N ALA A 194 -11.79 -22.11 -5.47
CA ALA A 194 -12.97 -22.31 -4.64
C ALA A 194 -14.27 -21.98 -5.40
N VAL A 195 -14.27 -20.92 -6.23
CA VAL A 195 -15.36 -20.62 -7.16
C VAL A 195 -15.59 -21.77 -8.14
N ASP A 196 -14.54 -22.31 -8.77
CA ASP A 196 -14.67 -23.47 -9.69
C ASP A 196 -15.29 -24.71 -9.00
N VAL A 197 -14.92 -24.95 -7.73
CA VAL A 197 -15.47 -26.04 -6.93
C VAL A 197 -16.95 -25.82 -6.65
N VAL A 198 -17.34 -24.61 -6.26
CA VAL A 198 -18.74 -24.24 -6.02
C VAL A 198 -19.57 -24.42 -7.29
N ASP A 199 -19.08 -23.97 -8.43
CA ASP A 199 -19.77 -24.12 -9.73
C ASP A 199 -20.01 -25.59 -10.07
N LYS A 200 -18.98 -26.44 -9.89
CA LYS A 200 -19.09 -27.89 -10.14
C LYS A 200 -20.09 -28.58 -9.23
N GLN A 201 -20.21 -28.15 -7.97
CA GLN A 201 -21.12 -28.76 -7.00
C GLN A 201 -22.57 -28.30 -7.18
N SER A 202 -22.76 -27.03 -7.50
CA SER A 202 -24.08 -26.44 -7.70
C SER A 202 -24.71 -26.86 -9.04
N GLY A 203 -23.90 -27.26 -10.03
CA GLY A 203 -24.34 -27.63 -11.37
C GLY A 203 -24.70 -26.43 -12.27
N SER A 204 -24.82 -25.24 -11.69
CA SER A 204 -24.94 -23.94 -12.34
C SER A 204 -24.30 -22.85 -11.47
N GLN A 205 -23.95 -21.70 -12.05
CA GLN A 205 -23.47 -20.54 -11.31
C GLN A 205 -24.51 -20.07 -10.28
N PRO A 206 -24.16 -19.94 -8.99
CA PRO A 206 -25.01 -19.30 -7.99
C PRO A 206 -25.33 -17.85 -8.34
N GLU A 207 -26.41 -17.31 -7.76
CA GLU A 207 -26.74 -15.89 -7.88
C GLU A 207 -25.70 -14.99 -7.17
N GLU A 208 -25.11 -15.50 -6.07
CA GLU A 208 -24.07 -14.83 -5.30
C GLU A 208 -23.10 -15.86 -4.69
N TYR A 209 -21.82 -15.50 -4.58
CA TYR A 209 -20.77 -16.33 -3.99
C TYR A 209 -20.38 -15.84 -2.59
N GLU A 210 -20.32 -16.75 -1.61
CA GLU A 210 -19.79 -16.48 -0.26
C GLU A 210 -18.26 -16.65 -0.17
N VAL A 211 -17.61 -17.05 -1.27
CA VAL A 211 -16.18 -17.45 -1.30
C VAL A 211 -15.28 -16.33 -0.76
N TRP A 212 -15.52 -15.08 -1.14
CA TRP A 212 -14.71 -13.96 -0.66
C TRP A 212 -14.84 -13.80 0.86
N ARG A 213 -16.06 -13.84 1.39
CA ARG A 213 -16.31 -13.70 2.82
C ARG A 213 -15.63 -14.80 3.63
N ASP A 214 -15.67 -16.03 3.15
CA ASP A 214 -15.02 -17.17 3.79
C ASP A 214 -13.50 -17.11 3.70
N LEU A 215 -12.97 -16.71 2.55
CA LEU A 215 -11.53 -16.51 2.35
C LEU A 215 -11.00 -15.36 3.20
N GLN A 216 -11.76 -14.26 3.33
CA GLN A 216 -11.44 -13.15 4.20
C GLN A 216 -11.35 -13.60 5.66
N ALA A 217 -12.27 -14.44 6.12
CA ALA A 217 -12.19 -15.05 7.46
C ALA A 217 -10.93 -15.93 7.60
N GLY A 218 -10.53 -16.63 6.54
CA GLY A 218 -9.27 -17.38 6.48
C GLY A 218 -8.04 -16.48 6.62
N LEU A 219 -7.96 -15.41 5.83
CA LEU A 219 -6.88 -14.41 5.91
C LEU A 219 -6.79 -13.80 7.33
N MET A 220 -7.93 -13.41 7.91
CA MET A 220 -8.00 -12.91 9.29
C MET A 220 -7.54 -13.96 10.30
N HIS A 221 -7.85 -15.24 10.08
CA HIS A 221 -7.43 -16.31 10.95
C HIS A 221 -5.92 -16.57 10.88
N ILE A 222 -5.35 -16.68 9.68
CA ILE A 222 -3.94 -17.07 9.50
C ILE A 222 -2.98 -15.95 9.88
N PHE A 223 -3.39 -14.69 9.73
CA PHE A 223 -2.59 -13.51 10.05
C PHE A 223 -3.00 -12.84 11.38
N SER A 224 -3.91 -13.43 12.16
CA SER A 224 -4.25 -12.91 13.49
C SER A 224 -3.03 -12.92 14.39
N ARG A 225 -2.67 -11.75 14.94
CA ARG A 225 -1.53 -11.63 15.88
C ARG A 225 -1.67 -12.56 17.08
N ASP A 226 -2.90 -12.83 17.53
CA ASP A 226 -3.17 -13.71 18.68
C ASP A 226 -2.86 -15.18 18.37
N HIS A 227 -2.69 -15.53 17.09
CA HIS A 227 -2.34 -16.88 16.64
C HIS A 227 -0.85 -17.05 16.36
N PHE A 228 -0.03 -16.01 16.59
CA PHE A 228 1.41 -16.12 16.38
C PHE A 228 1.98 -17.18 17.33
N SER A 229 1.83 -17.09 18.65
CA SER A 229 2.60 -17.93 19.59
C SER A 229 1.98 -19.29 19.95
N ASN A 230 0.81 -19.65 19.43
CA ASN A 230 0.01 -20.78 19.94
C ASN A 230 -0.29 -21.89 18.92
N ASP A 231 0.41 -21.90 17.78
CA ASP A 231 0.25 -22.88 16.69
C ASP A 231 -1.14 -22.97 16.04
N THR A 232 -2.07 -22.07 16.40
CA THR A 232 -3.41 -22.00 15.77
C THR A 232 -3.29 -21.62 14.29
N SER A 233 -2.40 -20.68 13.97
CA SER A 233 -2.07 -20.34 12.58
C SER A 233 -0.98 -21.27 12.06
N LEU A 234 -1.33 -22.13 11.11
CA LEU A 234 -0.36 -22.98 10.41
C LEU A 234 0.66 -22.15 9.60
N TYR A 235 0.27 -20.96 9.16
CA TYR A 235 1.19 -20.01 8.53
C TYR A 235 2.28 -19.57 9.50
N PHE A 236 1.89 -19.05 10.68
CA PHE A 236 2.88 -18.60 11.66
C PHE A 236 3.70 -19.77 12.20
N LYS A 237 3.08 -20.94 12.41
CA LYS A 237 3.79 -22.17 12.79
C LYS A 237 4.89 -22.51 11.78
N GLY A 238 4.56 -22.62 10.50
CA GLY A 238 5.53 -22.90 9.45
C GLY A 238 6.64 -21.84 9.39
N MET A 239 6.29 -20.56 9.51
CA MET A 239 7.25 -19.45 9.52
C MET A 239 8.24 -19.52 10.71
N ARG A 240 7.79 -19.93 11.89
CA ARG A 240 8.66 -20.08 13.08
C ARG A 240 9.57 -21.30 13.01
N GLU A 241 9.08 -22.40 12.44
CA GLU A 241 9.84 -23.65 12.33
C GLU A 241 11.07 -23.51 11.43
N ASP A 242 10.97 -22.72 10.36
CA ASP A 242 12.08 -22.49 9.42
C ASP A 242 12.04 -21.07 8.81
N THR A 243 12.25 -20.05 9.64
CA THR A 243 12.22 -18.65 9.19
C THR A 243 13.18 -18.35 8.02
N PRO A 244 14.43 -18.88 7.97
CA PRO A 244 15.33 -18.65 6.84
C PRO A 244 14.83 -19.16 5.49
N LYS A 245 13.92 -20.15 5.47
CA LYS A 245 13.27 -20.63 4.23
C LYS A 245 12.35 -19.59 3.60
N TYR A 246 11.76 -18.71 4.40
CA TYR A 246 10.73 -17.76 3.94
C TYR A 246 11.24 -16.32 3.92
N VAL A 247 12.15 -15.94 4.81
CA VAL A 247 12.63 -14.56 4.96
C VAL A 247 14.08 -14.47 4.50
N LEU A 248 14.32 -13.69 3.46
CA LEU A 248 15.64 -13.50 2.88
C LEU A 248 16.49 -12.55 3.73
N CYS A 249 17.79 -12.84 3.79
CA CYS A 249 18.75 -11.89 4.37
C CYS A 249 18.81 -10.63 3.51
N THR A 250 18.80 -9.47 4.16
CA THR A 250 18.96 -8.19 3.50
C THR A 250 20.43 -7.98 3.14
N ASP A 251 20.70 -7.46 1.94
CA ASP A 251 22.07 -7.16 1.51
C ASP A 251 22.78 -6.22 2.50
N SER A 252 24.04 -6.52 2.84
CA SER A 252 24.80 -5.73 3.84
C SER A 252 24.92 -4.25 3.47
N CYS A 253 25.00 -3.94 2.17
CA CYS A 253 25.03 -2.56 1.67
C CYS A 253 23.81 -1.74 2.12
N VAL A 254 22.62 -2.35 2.25
CA VAL A 254 21.42 -1.67 2.75
C VAL A 254 21.58 -1.34 4.23
N LEU A 255 22.11 -2.27 5.03
CA LEU A 255 22.35 -2.06 6.47
C LEU A 255 23.42 -0.98 6.72
N GLU A 256 24.49 -0.99 5.91
CA GLU A 256 25.53 0.03 5.90
C GLU A 256 24.96 1.40 5.51
N TRP A 257 24.06 1.43 4.52
CA TRP A 257 23.38 2.64 4.07
C TRP A 257 22.44 3.23 5.13
N LEU A 258 21.63 2.41 5.82
CA LEU A 258 20.84 2.85 6.98
C LEU A 258 21.74 3.48 8.06
N SER A 259 22.86 2.84 8.36
CA SER A 259 23.85 3.37 9.30
C SER A 259 24.45 4.70 8.83
N ALA A 260 24.76 4.83 7.53
CA ALA A 260 25.29 6.06 6.94
C ALA A 260 24.27 7.21 7.01
N LEU A 261 22.98 6.93 6.74
CA LEU A 261 21.92 7.92 6.88
C LEU A 261 21.82 8.45 8.31
N ARG A 262 21.82 7.58 9.33
CA ARG A 262 21.83 8.02 10.74
C ARG A 262 23.06 8.87 11.06
N LYS A 263 24.25 8.42 10.65
CA LYS A 263 25.52 9.15 10.85
C LYS A 263 25.51 10.53 10.19
N SER A 264 24.77 10.71 9.09
CA SER A 264 24.60 12.01 8.42
C SER A 264 23.67 12.99 9.16
N GLY A 265 23.08 12.57 10.29
CA GLY A 265 22.22 13.40 11.13
C GLY A 265 20.72 13.26 10.83
N LYS A 266 20.34 12.43 9.85
CA LYS A 266 18.93 12.12 9.55
C LYS A 266 18.30 11.30 10.67
N LYS A 267 16.99 11.46 10.85
CA LYS A 267 16.21 10.64 11.78
C LYS A 267 15.45 9.55 11.05
N LEU A 268 15.65 8.32 11.50
CA LEU A 268 15.08 7.14 10.86
C LEU A 268 13.96 6.55 11.71
N PHE A 269 12.90 6.08 11.07
CA PHE A 269 11.88 5.30 11.76
C PHE A 269 11.45 4.07 10.95
N LEU A 270 11.08 3.00 11.66
CA LEU A 270 10.44 1.83 11.08
C LEU A 270 8.94 1.89 11.39
N LEU A 271 8.09 1.66 10.39
CA LEU A 271 6.64 1.66 10.52
C LEU A 271 6.05 0.42 9.85
N THR A 272 5.77 -0.62 10.63
CA THR A 272 5.26 -1.89 10.10
C THR A 272 3.81 -2.17 10.53
N GLY A 273 3.05 -2.81 9.63
CA GLY A 273 1.74 -3.39 9.95
C GLY A 273 1.83 -4.61 10.87
N SER A 274 2.99 -5.25 10.94
CA SER A 274 3.26 -6.45 11.73
C SER A 274 3.25 -6.19 13.24
N ASN A 275 2.71 -7.12 14.01
CA ASN A 275 2.81 -7.11 15.47
C ASN A 275 4.28 -7.32 15.90
N ILE A 276 4.64 -6.85 17.11
CA ILE A 276 6.04 -6.84 17.56
C ILE A 276 6.71 -8.22 17.56
N ASP A 277 6.00 -9.29 17.88
CA ASP A 277 6.53 -10.64 17.89
C ASP A 277 6.94 -11.12 16.48
N PHE A 278 6.04 -10.98 15.51
CA PHE A 278 6.30 -11.31 14.11
C PHE A 278 7.36 -10.38 13.50
N ALA A 279 7.23 -9.06 13.70
CA ALA A 279 8.22 -8.09 13.22
C ALA A 279 9.61 -8.37 13.78
N ASN A 280 9.71 -8.76 15.06
CA ASN A 280 10.99 -9.13 15.65
C ASN A 280 11.56 -10.42 15.04
N LEU A 281 10.73 -11.44 14.79
CA LEU A 281 11.16 -12.68 14.13
C LEU A 281 11.73 -12.40 12.74
N THR A 282 10.97 -11.69 11.90
CA THR A 282 11.35 -11.44 10.50
C THR A 282 12.50 -10.45 10.39
N ALA A 283 12.49 -9.36 11.15
CA ALA A 283 13.59 -8.38 11.15
C ALA A 283 14.89 -8.98 11.71
N THR A 284 14.83 -9.85 12.72
CA THR A 284 16.04 -10.52 13.24
C THR A 284 16.67 -11.41 12.18
N GLN A 285 15.86 -12.14 11.41
CA GLN A 285 16.33 -12.98 10.31
C GLN A 285 16.91 -12.13 9.17
N ALA A 286 16.22 -11.07 8.76
CA ALA A 286 16.58 -10.30 7.57
C ALA A 286 17.69 -9.27 7.82
N LEU A 287 17.61 -8.53 8.93
CA LEU A 287 18.45 -7.35 9.24
C LEU A 287 19.47 -7.61 10.35
N GLY A 288 19.37 -8.76 11.04
CA GLY A 288 20.22 -9.14 12.17
C GLY A 288 19.60 -8.81 13.53
N LYS A 289 20.20 -9.34 14.61
CA LYS A 289 19.67 -9.26 15.99
C LYS A 289 19.53 -7.83 16.51
N ASP A 290 20.41 -6.94 16.08
CA ASP A 290 20.47 -5.56 16.53
C ASP A 290 19.73 -4.60 15.58
N TRP A 291 18.78 -5.11 14.77
CA TRP A 291 18.06 -4.33 13.75
C TRP A 291 17.42 -3.04 14.27
N ARG A 292 17.05 -2.99 15.56
CA ARG A 292 16.46 -1.80 16.20
C ARG A 292 17.43 -0.63 16.23
N GLU A 293 18.73 -0.89 16.25
CA GLU A 293 19.78 0.13 16.24
C GLU A 293 19.86 0.89 14.91
N TYR A 294 19.12 0.50 13.87
CA TYR A 294 19.02 1.29 12.64
C TYR A 294 17.97 2.41 12.73
N PHE A 295 17.19 2.50 13.80
CA PHE A 295 16.05 3.43 13.87
C PHE A 295 16.05 4.27 15.15
N ASP A 296 15.59 5.51 15.04
CA ASP A 296 15.31 6.38 16.19
C ASP A 296 13.95 6.06 16.82
N PHE A 297 12.98 5.59 16.03
CA PHE A 297 11.69 5.09 16.49
C PHE A 297 11.28 3.83 15.73
N VAL A 298 10.67 2.88 16.42
CA VAL A 298 10.03 1.72 15.81
C VAL A 298 8.57 1.71 16.20
N VAL A 299 7.69 1.63 15.20
CA VAL A 299 6.25 1.54 15.37
C VAL A 299 5.76 0.24 14.74
N THR A 300 5.26 -0.66 15.57
CA THR A 300 4.66 -1.94 15.17
C THR A 300 3.14 -1.85 15.19
N TYR A 301 2.48 -2.82 14.55
CA TYR A 301 1.03 -2.90 14.43
C TYR A 301 0.39 -1.54 14.08
N ALA A 302 1.02 -0.84 13.12
CA ALA A 302 0.72 0.55 12.82
C ALA A 302 -0.74 0.78 12.39
N LYS A 303 -1.43 -0.26 11.93
CA LYS A 303 -2.74 -0.22 11.25
C LYS A 303 -2.80 0.89 10.19
N LYS A 304 -1.87 0.81 9.24
CA LYS A 304 -1.95 1.57 7.98
C LYS A 304 -3.26 1.19 7.27
N PRO A 305 -3.87 2.08 6.46
CA PRO A 305 -3.54 3.50 6.23
C PRO A 305 -3.91 4.41 7.41
N GLY A 306 -4.63 3.90 8.42
CA GLY A 306 -5.11 4.65 9.58
C GLY A 306 -4.04 5.44 10.32
N PHE A 307 -2.80 4.94 10.40
CA PHE A 307 -1.67 5.68 10.99
C PHE A 307 -1.49 7.08 10.39
N PHE A 308 -1.73 7.21 9.08
CA PHE A 308 -1.58 8.45 8.34
C PHE A 308 -2.87 9.27 8.26
N THR A 309 -4.03 8.75 8.66
CA THR A 309 -5.31 9.45 8.46
C THR A 309 -6.01 9.82 9.76
N ILE A 310 -5.83 9.04 10.81
CA ILE A 310 -6.49 9.24 12.12
C ILE A 310 -5.48 9.40 13.26
N GLN A 311 -5.90 10.00 14.38
CA GLN A 311 -5.05 10.27 15.55
C GLN A 311 -5.25 9.21 16.66
N ARG A 312 -4.96 7.95 16.35
CA ARG A 312 -4.94 6.89 17.38
C ARG A 312 -3.79 7.11 18.35
N PRO A 313 -3.97 6.84 19.65
CA PRO A 313 -2.89 6.90 20.62
C PRO A 313 -1.85 5.81 20.34
N PHE A 314 -0.61 6.08 20.71
CA PHE A 314 0.42 5.04 20.79
C PHE A 314 0.17 4.16 22.01
N LEU A 315 0.53 2.89 21.91
CA LEU A 315 0.60 1.96 23.03
C LEU A 315 2.06 1.58 23.31
N GLN A 316 2.35 1.29 24.57
CA GLN A 316 3.66 0.76 24.96
C GLN A 316 3.82 -0.69 24.51
N VAL A 317 5.06 -1.08 24.27
CA VAL A 317 5.45 -2.45 23.93
C VAL A 317 6.41 -2.94 25.00
N ASP A 318 6.14 -4.12 25.56
CA ASP A 318 7.13 -4.85 26.34
C ASP A 318 8.09 -5.53 25.39
N VAL A 319 9.29 -4.98 25.28
CA VAL A 319 10.32 -5.41 24.32
C VAL A 319 10.94 -6.75 24.71
N ARG A 320 10.86 -7.15 26.00
CA ARG A 320 11.38 -8.44 26.48
C ARG A 320 10.41 -9.56 26.15
N GLU A 321 9.13 -9.28 26.38
CA GLU A 321 8.04 -10.23 26.18
C GLU A 321 7.47 -10.18 24.74
N LEU A 322 7.93 -9.22 23.93
CA LEU A 322 7.46 -8.94 22.57
C LEU A 322 5.94 -8.85 22.48
N LYS A 323 5.34 -8.01 23.33
CA LYS A 323 3.89 -7.84 23.40
C LYS A 323 3.48 -6.37 23.47
N GLU A 324 2.39 -6.03 22.79
CA GLU A 324 1.66 -4.78 23.00
C GLU A 324 1.04 -4.80 24.40
N LEU A 325 1.17 -3.69 25.14
CA LEU A 325 0.57 -3.53 26.46
C LEU A 325 -0.77 -2.82 26.33
N ALA A 326 -1.87 -3.55 26.57
CA ALA A 326 -3.19 -2.95 26.63
C ALA A 326 -3.29 -1.91 27.77
N HIS A 327 -4.17 -0.91 27.60
CA HIS A 327 -4.41 0.15 28.59
C HIS A 327 -3.17 1.01 28.91
N THR A 328 -2.24 1.13 27.95
CA THR A 328 -1.05 1.99 28.04
C THR A 328 -1.09 3.12 27.01
N GLU A 329 -2.29 3.59 26.65
CA GLU A 329 -2.49 4.66 25.69
C GLU A 329 -1.70 5.90 26.12
N LEU A 330 -0.76 6.30 25.28
CA LEU A 330 0.05 7.49 25.51
C LEU A 330 -0.79 8.73 25.16
N PRO A 331 -0.70 9.80 25.97
CA PRO A 331 -1.32 11.07 25.61
C PRO A 331 -0.73 11.61 24.30
N GLN A 332 -1.46 12.52 23.65
CA GLN A 332 -1.12 12.99 22.29
C GLN A 332 0.11 13.91 22.23
N ASP A 333 0.74 14.23 23.35
CA ASP A 333 1.89 15.11 23.37
C ASP A 333 3.17 14.38 22.93
N ALA A 334 3.93 15.04 22.05
CA ALA A 334 5.17 14.50 21.50
C ALA A 334 6.29 14.31 22.54
N GLY A 335 6.16 14.91 23.74
CA GLY A 335 7.11 14.78 24.83
C GLY A 335 7.16 13.38 25.46
N VAL A 336 6.15 12.54 25.21
CA VAL A 336 6.03 11.18 25.77
C VAL A 336 6.80 10.15 24.95
N LEU A 337 6.94 10.35 23.64
CA LEU A 337 7.68 9.44 22.78
C LEU A 337 9.19 9.62 23.03
N LYS A 338 9.86 8.52 23.38
CA LYS A 338 11.29 8.48 23.70
C LYS A 338 12.06 7.79 22.56
N PRO A 339 13.18 8.36 22.10
CA PRO A 339 14.00 7.72 21.07
C PRO A 339 14.54 6.37 21.53
N GLY A 340 14.62 5.42 20.60
CA GLY A 340 15.09 4.05 20.85
C GLY A 340 14.03 3.11 21.45
N GLU A 341 12.86 3.63 21.82
CA GLU A 341 11.73 2.80 22.28
C GLU A 341 10.93 2.25 21.09
N ILE A 342 10.20 1.17 21.37
CA ILE A 342 9.24 0.56 20.45
C ILE A 342 7.83 0.89 20.92
N TYR A 343 7.00 1.30 19.98
CA TYR A 343 5.58 1.56 20.22
C TYR A 343 4.71 0.73 19.31
N SER A 344 3.45 0.54 19.71
CA SER A 344 2.42 -0.07 18.87
C SER A 344 1.37 0.96 18.48
N GLN A 345 0.78 0.80 17.29
CA GLN A 345 -0.27 1.67 16.76
C GLN A 345 0.17 3.14 16.60
N GLY A 346 -0.57 4.09 17.17
CA GLY A 346 -0.24 5.51 17.06
C GLY A 346 -0.67 6.20 15.76
N ASN A 347 -0.03 7.34 15.51
CA ASN A 347 -0.33 8.21 14.39
C ASN A 347 0.88 9.04 13.93
N TRP A 348 0.87 9.45 12.67
CA TRP A 348 1.95 10.24 12.07
C TRP A 348 2.16 11.60 12.75
N HIS A 349 1.09 12.28 13.19
CA HIS A 349 1.21 13.63 13.75
C HIS A 349 2.12 13.66 14.99
N GLN A 350 1.88 12.75 15.92
CA GLN A 350 2.68 12.68 17.15
C GLN A 350 4.10 12.13 16.88
N LEU A 351 4.27 11.17 15.96
CA LEU A 351 5.60 10.69 15.56
C LEU A 351 6.43 11.78 14.88
N HIS A 352 5.82 12.54 13.95
CA HIS A 352 6.47 13.63 13.23
C HIS A 352 6.93 14.73 14.18
N ALA A 353 6.09 15.11 15.14
CA ALA A 353 6.44 16.08 16.17
C ALA A 353 7.59 15.59 17.07
N ALA A 354 7.61 14.30 17.44
CA ALA A 354 8.70 13.72 18.22
C ALA A 354 10.03 13.73 17.44
N LEU A 355 10.01 13.34 16.17
CA LEU A 355 11.17 13.37 15.27
C LEU A 355 11.68 14.79 15.02
N ALA A 356 10.79 15.75 14.76
CA ALA A 356 11.13 17.16 14.58
C ALA A 356 11.80 17.76 15.83
N LYS A 357 11.33 17.37 17.03
CA LYS A 357 11.95 17.74 18.30
C LYS A 357 13.40 17.21 18.41
N LEU A 358 13.68 15.98 17.98
CA LEU A 358 15.05 15.45 17.95
C LEU A 358 15.97 16.20 16.98
N LEU A 359 15.40 16.82 15.95
CA LEU A 359 16.11 17.65 14.98
C LEU A 359 16.25 19.12 15.43
N ASN A 360 15.64 19.50 16.56
CA ASN A 360 15.48 20.89 16.99
C ASN A 360 14.83 21.77 15.89
N LYS A 361 13.82 21.22 15.20
CA LYS A 361 13.07 21.89 14.14
C LYS A 361 11.61 22.03 14.51
N GLU A 362 10.94 23.03 13.93
CA GLU A 362 9.48 23.05 13.89
C GLU A 362 8.96 21.88 13.04
N THR A 363 7.84 21.27 13.46
CA THR A 363 7.26 20.11 12.76
C THR A 363 7.00 20.38 11.27
N ALA A 364 6.48 21.56 10.93
CA ALA A 364 6.20 21.96 9.55
C ALA A 364 7.45 22.12 8.67
N GLN A 365 8.65 22.20 9.28
CA GLN A 365 9.92 22.36 8.57
C GLN A 365 10.71 21.05 8.45
N ALA A 366 10.34 20.02 9.22
CA ALA A 366 11.00 18.72 9.21
C ALA A 366 10.41 17.85 8.08
N LYS A 367 11.04 17.88 6.90
CA LYS A 367 10.55 17.13 5.73
C LYS A 367 10.79 15.63 5.89
N ALA A 368 9.81 14.83 5.48
CA ALA A 368 9.86 13.37 5.60
C ALA A 368 9.73 12.66 4.25
N LEU A 369 10.48 11.56 4.08
CA LEU A 369 10.41 10.64 2.95
C LEU A 369 10.13 9.21 3.43
N TYR A 370 9.17 8.50 2.83
CA TYR A 370 8.76 7.17 3.26
C TYR A 370 8.93 6.13 2.15
N PHE A 371 9.56 5.01 2.48
CA PHE A 371 9.76 3.89 1.57
C PHE A 371 8.77 2.77 1.90
N GLY A 372 8.05 2.27 0.92
CA GLY A 372 7.11 1.16 1.09
C GLY A 372 6.69 0.50 -0.21
N ASP A 373 6.24 -0.75 -0.14
CA ASP A 373 5.83 -1.56 -1.30
C ASP A 373 4.32 -1.48 -1.55
N ASN A 374 3.52 -1.26 -0.51
CA ASN A 374 2.09 -1.15 -0.64
C ASN A 374 1.70 0.23 -1.21
N ILE A 375 1.41 0.26 -2.52
CA ILE A 375 1.10 1.48 -3.27
C ILE A 375 -0.02 2.31 -2.65
N ILE A 376 -0.99 1.70 -1.96
CA ILE A 376 -2.06 2.46 -1.31
C ILE A 376 -1.64 2.93 0.07
N GLN A 377 -1.17 2.01 0.92
CA GLN A 377 -0.94 2.29 2.34
C GLN A 377 0.33 3.11 2.57
N ASP A 378 1.36 2.90 1.75
CA ASP A 378 2.69 3.50 1.94
C ASP A 378 3.03 4.58 0.93
N VAL A 379 2.32 4.67 -0.19
CA VAL A 379 2.59 5.70 -1.22
C VAL A 379 1.43 6.68 -1.32
N TYR A 380 0.25 6.24 -1.79
CA TYR A 380 -0.92 7.10 -1.96
C TYR A 380 -1.32 7.80 -0.64
N THR A 381 -1.52 7.03 0.42
CA THR A 381 -2.08 7.56 1.68
C THR A 381 -1.21 8.65 2.31
N PRO A 382 0.09 8.44 2.57
CA PRO A 382 0.91 9.48 3.17
C PRO A 382 1.03 10.71 2.28
N VAL A 383 1.18 10.55 0.97
CA VAL A 383 1.30 11.69 0.02
C VAL A 383 -0.01 12.47 -0.12
N LYS A 384 -1.15 11.77 -0.16
CA LYS A 384 -2.46 12.40 -0.34
C LYS A 384 -2.92 13.13 0.92
N HIS A 385 -2.62 12.59 2.09
CA HIS A 385 -3.21 13.06 3.35
C HIS A 385 -2.23 13.79 4.25
N ARG A 386 -0.92 13.75 3.99
CA ARG A 386 0.13 14.37 4.82
C ARG A 386 1.19 15.03 3.93
N ASP A 387 2.01 15.90 4.51
CA ASP A 387 3.14 16.53 3.82
C ASP A 387 4.34 15.56 3.78
N PHE A 388 4.14 14.43 3.11
CA PHE A 388 5.08 13.31 3.01
C PHE A 388 5.37 13.04 1.53
N ASP A 389 6.65 12.91 1.15
CA ASP A 389 6.99 12.30 -0.13
C ASP A 389 7.19 10.79 0.07
N ALA A 390 6.89 9.99 -0.95
CA ALA A 390 7.01 8.54 -0.87
C ALA A 390 7.85 7.96 -2.01
N VAL A 391 8.58 6.89 -1.74
CA VAL A 391 9.25 6.06 -2.73
C VAL A 391 8.57 4.71 -2.75
N ALA A 392 8.10 4.31 -3.93
CA ALA A 392 7.48 3.01 -4.14
C ALA A 392 8.56 1.94 -4.34
N ILE A 393 8.46 0.85 -3.59
CA ILE A 393 9.25 -0.37 -3.85
C ILE A 393 8.38 -1.34 -4.66
N ALA A 394 8.88 -1.76 -5.82
CA ALA A 394 8.15 -2.69 -6.69
C ALA A 394 9.11 -3.77 -7.22
N GLU A 395 9.13 -4.93 -6.54
CA GLU A 395 10.00 -6.06 -6.87
C GLU A 395 9.81 -6.55 -8.30
N GLU A 396 8.65 -6.31 -8.90
CA GLU A 396 8.35 -6.62 -10.30
C GLU A 396 9.31 -5.95 -11.29
N LEU A 397 9.96 -4.85 -10.91
CA LEU A 397 11.01 -4.22 -11.71
C LEU A 397 12.27 -5.10 -11.85
N LEU A 398 12.53 -6.02 -10.89
CA LEU A 398 13.65 -6.96 -10.96
C LEU A 398 13.47 -8.03 -12.03
N MET A 399 12.25 -8.21 -12.58
CA MET A 399 12.01 -9.13 -13.69
C MET A 399 12.78 -8.76 -14.97
N GLN A 400 13.31 -7.53 -15.04
CA GLN A 400 14.20 -7.11 -16.13
C GLN A 400 15.62 -7.70 -16.01
N GLU A 401 15.99 -8.20 -14.83
CA GLU A 401 17.29 -8.81 -14.56
C GLU A 401 17.37 -10.22 -15.16
N LYS A 402 18.55 -10.57 -15.67
CA LYS A 402 18.79 -11.92 -16.17
C LYS A 402 18.91 -12.87 -14.97
N ASN A 403 18.04 -13.89 -14.92
CA ASN A 403 18.01 -14.93 -13.88
C ASN A 403 17.47 -14.47 -12.52
N TYR A 404 16.52 -13.54 -12.51
CA TYR A 404 15.78 -13.23 -11.28
C TYR A 404 15.08 -14.49 -10.74
N PRO A 405 15.30 -14.90 -9.47
CA PRO A 405 14.88 -16.23 -8.99
C PRO A 405 13.36 -16.41 -8.93
N TYR A 406 12.60 -15.33 -8.72
CA TYR A 406 11.15 -15.36 -8.57
C TYR A 406 10.42 -14.92 -9.85
N PHE A 407 11.03 -15.14 -11.02
CA PHE A 407 10.42 -14.80 -12.29
C PHE A 407 9.09 -15.55 -12.50
N ALA A 408 9.01 -16.83 -12.12
CA ALA A 408 7.83 -17.64 -12.31
C ALA A 408 6.63 -17.19 -11.44
N GLU A 409 6.90 -16.65 -10.25
CA GLU A 409 5.87 -16.17 -9.32
C GLU A 409 5.37 -14.76 -9.65
N LEU A 410 6.13 -13.97 -10.41
CA LEU A 410 5.81 -12.57 -10.75
C LEU A 410 5.42 -12.37 -12.22
N ASP A 411 5.87 -13.26 -13.11
CA ASP A 411 5.43 -13.27 -14.51
C ASP A 411 4.06 -13.92 -14.65
N SER A 412 3.21 -13.32 -15.48
CA SER A 412 1.89 -13.84 -15.77
C SER A 412 1.51 -13.58 -17.22
N GLN A 413 1.42 -14.66 -17.99
CA GLN A 413 0.88 -14.64 -19.34
C GLN A 413 -0.64 -14.44 -19.30
N LEU A 414 -1.33 -15.01 -18.30
CA LEU A 414 -2.76 -14.83 -18.06
C LEU A 414 -3.16 -13.39 -17.75
N TRP A 415 -2.41 -12.67 -16.93
CA TRP A 415 -2.76 -11.31 -16.49
C TRP A 415 -1.98 -10.18 -17.17
N GLY A 416 -0.85 -10.49 -17.80
CA GLY A 416 0.13 -9.49 -18.24
C GLY A 416 1.02 -9.06 -17.06
N SER A 417 1.78 -7.98 -17.21
CA SER A 417 2.67 -7.53 -16.13
C SER A 417 1.91 -6.76 -15.05
N TYR A 418 2.56 -6.54 -13.90
CA TYR A 418 2.02 -5.65 -12.86
C TYR A 418 1.77 -4.23 -13.38
N PHE A 419 2.63 -3.76 -14.29
CA PHE A 419 2.64 -2.39 -14.79
C PHE A 419 1.79 -2.15 -16.04
N ALA A 420 1.61 -3.16 -16.89
CA ALA A 420 0.87 -3.01 -18.14
C ALA A 420 0.26 -4.33 -18.64
N VAL A 421 -0.81 -4.22 -19.41
CA VAL A 421 -1.34 -5.32 -20.21
C VAL A 421 -1.18 -4.94 -21.68
N GLY A 422 -0.29 -5.62 -22.40
CA GLY A 422 0.12 -5.19 -23.74
C GLY A 422 0.77 -3.81 -23.69
N CYS A 423 0.13 -2.80 -24.27
CA CYS A 423 0.60 -1.41 -24.24
C CYS A 423 -0.33 -0.48 -23.44
N GLN A 424 -1.15 -1.04 -22.54
CA GLN A 424 -2.05 -0.26 -21.69
C GLN A 424 -1.54 -0.26 -20.25
N PRO A 425 -1.22 0.91 -19.66
CA PRO A 425 -0.84 1.01 -18.26
C PRO A 425 -1.93 0.47 -17.34
N THR A 426 -1.51 -0.20 -16.27
CA THR A 426 -2.43 -0.64 -15.22
C THR A 426 -2.74 0.50 -14.26
N LEU A 427 -3.76 0.27 -13.43
CA LEU A 427 -4.09 1.12 -12.30
C LEU A 427 -2.84 1.48 -11.47
N TRP A 428 -2.00 0.48 -11.19
CA TRP A 428 -0.83 0.62 -10.32
C TRP A 428 0.26 1.50 -10.93
N SER A 429 0.53 1.38 -12.23
CA SER A 429 1.45 2.29 -12.93
C SER A 429 1.02 3.74 -12.81
N ASN A 430 -0.28 4.01 -12.89
CA ASN A 430 -0.83 5.34 -12.72
C ASN A 430 -0.71 5.85 -11.28
N PHE A 431 -1.02 5.03 -10.27
CA PHE A 431 -0.82 5.42 -8.86
C PHE A 431 0.66 5.69 -8.56
N ILE A 432 1.57 4.82 -9.00
CA ILE A 432 3.01 5.03 -8.84
C ILE A 432 3.44 6.34 -9.53
N SER A 433 3.05 6.55 -10.79
CA SER A 433 3.42 7.74 -11.55
C SER A 433 2.80 9.03 -11.00
N ASN A 434 1.71 8.98 -10.23
CA ASN A 434 1.09 10.19 -9.69
C ASN A 434 1.47 10.48 -8.24
N PHE A 435 1.76 9.46 -7.43
CA PHE A 435 1.96 9.63 -5.99
C PHE A 435 3.39 9.35 -5.52
N ALA A 436 4.16 8.50 -6.19
CA ALA A 436 5.54 8.25 -5.79
C ALA A 436 6.48 9.35 -6.33
N GLN A 437 7.48 9.75 -5.55
CA GLN A 437 8.58 10.57 -6.03
C GLN A 437 9.40 9.79 -7.07
N ILE A 438 9.76 8.55 -6.74
CA ILE A 438 10.30 7.56 -7.68
C ILE A 438 9.82 6.16 -7.29
N CYS A 439 9.95 5.21 -8.21
CA CYS A 439 9.75 3.79 -7.97
C CYS A 439 11.02 3.03 -8.29
N VAL A 440 11.45 2.17 -7.36
CA VAL A 440 12.67 1.36 -7.47
C VAL A 440 12.35 -0.11 -7.19
N PRO A 441 13.16 -1.05 -7.72
CA PRO A 441 12.89 -2.48 -7.51
C PRO A 441 13.11 -2.95 -6.07
N SER A 442 14.07 -2.35 -5.36
CA SER A 442 14.45 -2.76 -4.02
C SER A 442 15.25 -1.68 -3.31
N MET A 443 15.40 -1.82 -1.99
CA MET A 443 16.29 -0.96 -1.20
C MET A 443 17.77 -1.10 -1.59
N LYS A 444 18.17 -2.23 -2.17
CA LYS A 444 19.54 -2.45 -2.66
C LYS A 444 19.94 -1.43 -3.71
N GLU A 445 19.08 -1.18 -4.69
CA GLU A 445 19.37 -0.19 -5.75
C GLU A 445 19.63 1.22 -5.21
N LEU A 446 18.96 1.57 -4.11
CA LEU A 446 19.17 2.85 -3.43
C LEU A 446 20.46 2.84 -2.60
N ALA A 447 20.77 1.72 -1.95
CA ALA A 447 21.95 1.57 -1.12
C ALA A 447 23.26 1.55 -1.92
N LEU A 448 23.21 1.21 -3.20
CA LEU A 448 24.34 1.33 -4.13
C LEU A 448 24.71 2.79 -4.45
N LEU A 449 23.86 3.74 -4.09
CA LEU A 449 24.08 5.16 -4.30
C LEU A 449 24.50 5.83 -3.00
N GLU A 450 25.44 6.78 -3.10
CA GLU A 450 25.80 7.61 -1.96
C GLU A 450 24.57 8.39 -1.48
N PRO A 451 24.28 8.49 -0.16
CA PRO A 451 23.13 9.25 0.34
C PRO A 451 23.07 10.70 -0.14
N ALA A 452 24.21 11.28 -0.51
CA ALA A 452 24.31 12.64 -1.04
C ALA A 452 23.95 12.76 -2.52
N GLN A 453 23.93 11.65 -3.25
CA GLN A 453 23.69 11.57 -4.68
C GLN A 453 22.22 11.85 -5.00
N ARG A 454 22.02 12.56 -6.11
CA ARG A 454 20.71 12.80 -6.68
C ARG A 454 20.38 11.68 -7.66
N ILE A 455 19.19 11.11 -7.54
CA ILE A 455 18.64 10.12 -8.47
C ILE A 455 17.78 10.88 -9.47
N VAL A 456 18.06 10.74 -10.76
CA VAL A 456 17.26 11.34 -11.83
C VAL A 456 16.74 10.20 -12.70
N CYS A 457 15.42 10.05 -12.77
CA CYS A 457 14.81 9.04 -13.62
C CYS A 457 15.08 9.35 -15.09
N THR A 458 15.16 8.31 -15.92
CA THR A 458 15.31 8.45 -17.38
C THR A 458 13.97 8.63 -18.10
N ASN A 459 12.87 8.68 -17.35
CA ASN A 459 11.49 8.76 -17.82
C ASN A 459 10.69 9.71 -16.93
N PRO A 460 9.58 10.29 -17.43
CA PRO A 460 8.75 11.23 -16.67
C PRO A 460 7.89 10.55 -15.61
N TYR A 461 7.74 9.22 -15.66
CA TYR A 461 6.84 8.47 -14.78
C TYR A 461 7.48 8.09 -13.44
N GLY A 462 8.79 8.29 -13.30
CA GLY A 462 9.51 8.09 -12.04
C GLY A 462 10.03 6.67 -11.79
N PHE A 463 10.05 5.81 -12.80
CA PHE A 463 10.63 4.47 -12.65
C PHE A 463 12.16 4.53 -12.73
N SER A 464 12.85 3.88 -11.82
CA SER A 464 14.30 3.84 -11.73
C SER A 464 14.78 2.41 -11.44
N PRO A 465 15.86 1.92 -12.08
CA PRO A 465 16.75 2.65 -12.99
C PRO A 465 16.17 2.84 -14.41
N LYS A 466 15.15 2.06 -14.79
CA LYS A 466 14.55 2.07 -16.12
C LYS A 466 13.03 1.97 -16.04
N LEU A 467 12.38 2.41 -17.11
CA LEU A 467 10.95 2.20 -17.30
C LEU A 467 10.65 0.70 -17.48
N PRO A 468 9.51 0.17 -16.99
CA PRO A 468 9.00 -1.12 -17.43
C PRO A 468 8.95 -1.19 -18.96
N LYS A 469 9.48 -2.25 -19.56
CA LYS A 469 9.60 -2.38 -21.02
C LYS A 469 8.25 -2.25 -21.73
N GLU A 470 7.21 -2.76 -21.10
CA GLU A 470 5.83 -2.73 -21.59
C GLU A 470 5.28 -1.31 -21.68
N LEU A 471 5.81 -0.39 -20.86
CA LEU A 471 5.43 1.03 -20.86
C LEU A 471 6.25 1.87 -21.85
N GLU A 472 7.35 1.36 -22.41
CA GLU A 472 8.17 2.08 -23.41
C GLU A 472 7.43 2.27 -24.74
N ALA A 473 6.53 1.34 -25.09
CA ALA A 473 5.76 1.38 -26.33
C ALA A 473 4.48 2.24 -26.24
N VAL A 474 4.18 2.83 -25.09
CA VAL A 474 2.97 3.64 -24.87
C VAL A 474 3.15 5.01 -25.52
N ASN A 475 2.46 5.25 -26.64
CA ASN A 475 2.47 6.57 -27.29
C ASN A 475 1.92 7.64 -26.31
N PRO A 476 2.68 8.72 -26.01
CA PRO A 476 2.30 9.72 -25.00
C PRO A 476 0.99 10.46 -25.29
N THR A 477 0.53 10.47 -26.55
CA THR A 477 -0.57 11.34 -26.99
C THR A 477 -1.98 10.76 -26.86
N SER A 478 -2.16 9.48 -26.49
CA SER A 478 -3.50 8.87 -26.44
C SER A 478 -3.92 8.26 -25.10
N CYS A 479 -3.02 8.10 -24.13
CA CYS A 479 -3.30 7.32 -22.91
C CYS A 479 -3.13 8.08 -21.59
N TRP A 480 -2.69 9.34 -21.61
CA TRP A 480 -2.43 10.12 -20.39
C TRP A 480 -3.25 11.42 -20.29
N GLN A 481 -4.33 11.56 -21.09
CA GLN A 481 -5.24 12.70 -20.96
C GLN A 481 -6.48 12.32 -20.14
N GLY A 482 -6.40 12.58 -18.83
CA GLY A 482 -7.54 12.56 -17.94
C GLY A 482 -7.34 13.56 -16.81
N GLY A 483 -7.95 14.74 -16.90
CA GLY A 483 -7.94 15.68 -15.78
C GLY A 483 -8.33 17.13 -16.03
N THR A 484 -9.51 17.42 -16.59
CA THR A 484 -10.36 18.56 -16.15
C THR A 484 -11.81 18.28 -16.54
N GLY A 485 -12.51 17.49 -15.74
CA GLY A 485 -13.97 17.45 -15.77
C GLY A 485 -14.53 18.61 -14.96
N SER A 486 -14.60 19.81 -15.55
CA SER A 486 -15.52 20.85 -15.07
C SER A 486 -16.91 20.54 -15.63
N GLY A 487 -17.70 19.78 -14.87
CA GLY A 487 -19.13 19.66 -15.08
C GLY A 487 -19.84 20.90 -14.52
N GLN A 488 -20.81 21.39 -15.29
CA GLN A 488 -21.69 22.53 -14.97
C GLN A 488 -22.46 22.35 -13.66
#